data_AF-A0A924X5Z4-F1
#
_entry.id   AF-A0A924X5Z4-F1
#
_cell.length_a   1.000
_cell.length_b   1.000
_cell.length_c   1.000
_cell.angle_alpha   90.00
_cell.angle_beta   90.00
_cell.angle_gamma   90.00
#
_symmetry.space_group_name_H-M   'P 1'
#
loop_
_entity.id
_entity.type
_entity.pdbx_description
1 polymer ?
#
loop_
_entity_poly.entity_id
_entity_poly.type
_entity_poly.pdbx_seq_one_letter_code
_entity_poly.pdbx_strand_id
1 'polypeptide(L)'
;PRFGPTKPVYLLTSKSTFSAAEGFAYDLQALGRAIIVGEPTGGGAHPYENVKLDEHYVLGLPVSRSVNPITGRNWQGTGVRPDVAVPADSAYTVALRLAHERLALK
;
A
#
# COMPACT_ATOMS: atom_id res chain seq x y z
N PRO A 1 10.21 12.14 -18.65
CA PRO A 1 8.78 12.21 -19.06
C PRO A 1 7.85 11.79 -17.91
N ARG A 2 6.70 12.46 -17.74
CA ARG A 2 5.70 12.09 -16.71
C ARG A 2 4.70 11.07 -17.27
N PHE A 3 4.21 10.16 -16.43
CA PHE A 3 3.25 9.11 -16.85
C PHE A 3 1.87 9.67 -17.27
N GLY A 4 1.48 10.80 -16.67
CA GLY A 4 0.22 11.50 -16.96
C GLY A 4 -0.94 11.06 -16.05
N PRO A 5 -2.02 11.87 -16.00
CA PRO A 5 -3.14 11.63 -15.09
C PRO A 5 -4.21 10.67 -15.65
N THR A 6 -4.24 10.43 -16.97
CA THR A 6 -5.36 9.74 -17.65
C THR A 6 -5.14 8.25 -17.90
N LYS A 7 -3.90 7.77 -17.80
CA LYS A 7 -3.57 6.36 -17.98
C LYS A 7 -3.94 5.60 -16.71
N PRO A 8 -4.70 4.48 -16.80
CA PRO A 8 -5.05 3.71 -15.63
C PRO A 8 -3.79 3.15 -14.97
N VAL A 9 -3.81 3.02 -13.64
CA VAL A 9 -2.71 2.44 -12.86
C VAL A 9 -3.29 1.43 -11.89
N TYR A 10 -2.62 0.29 -11.86
CA TYR A 10 -2.91 -0.81 -10.97
C TYR A 10 -1.66 -1.09 -10.14
N LEU A 11 -1.82 -1.29 -8.84
CA LEU A 11 -0.74 -1.68 -7.94
C LEU A 11 -1.02 -3.09 -7.42
N LEU A 12 0.01 -3.93 -7.49
CA LEU A 12 -0.07 -5.29 -7.00
C LEU A 12 0.45 -5.33 -5.57
N THR A 13 -0.30 -5.99 -4.69
CA THR A 13 0.02 -6.09 -3.27
C THR A 13 -0.10 -7.52 -2.78
N SER A 14 0.70 -7.86 -1.78
CA SER A 14 0.66 -9.15 -1.08
C SER A 14 0.84 -8.95 0.42
N LYS A 15 0.67 -10.01 1.20
CA LYS A 15 1.00 -10.01 2.64
C LYS A 15 2.44 -9.57 2.97
N SER A 16 3.36 -9.72 2.01
CA SER A 16 4.77 -9.31 2.16
C SER A 16 5.01 -7.84 1.85
N THR A 17 4.02 -7.13 1.31
CA THR A 17 4.12 -5.68 1.10
C THR A 17 4.09 -4.98 2.47
N PHE A 18 5.11 -4.19 2.77
CA PHE A 18 5.29 -3.60 4.09
C PHE A 18 5.95 -2.22 4.03
N SER A 19 5.74 -1.39 5.06
CA SER A 19 6.41 -0.10 5.27
C SER A 19 6.10 0.91 4.15
N ALA A 20 7.11 1.58 3.58
CA ALA A 20 6.92 2.65 2.61
C ALA A 20 6.10 2.23 1.36
N ALA A 21 6.16 0.95 0.97
CA ALA A 21 5.35 0.42 -0.13
C ALA A 21 3.84 0.47 0.20
N GLU A 22 3.48 0.25 1.46
CA GLU A 22 2.10 0.38 1.93
C GLU A 22 1.65 1.84 1.92
N GLY A 23 2.50 2.77 2.38
CA GLY A 23 2.18 4.20 2.32
C GLY A 23 1.93 4.67 0.89
N PHE A 24 2.78 4.24 -0.05
CA PHE A 24 2.60 4.53 -1.47
C PHE A 24 1.28 3.98 -2.03
N ALA A 25 0.94 2.73 -1.72
CA ALA A 25 -0.31 2.11 -2.15
C ALA A 25 -1.53 2.80 -1.54
N TYR A 26 -1.48 3.06 -0.22
CA TYR A 26 -2.55 3.72 0.53
C TYR A 26 -2.83 5.13 0.01
N ASP A 27 -1.79 5.92 -0.22
CA ASP A 27 -1.94 7.30 -0.70
C ASP A 27 -2.52 7.34 -2.12
N LEU A 28 -2.05 6.48 -3.02
CA LEU A 28 -2.59 6.42 -4.38
C LEU A 28 -4.02 5.86 -4.42
N GLN A 29 -4.37 4.96 -3.52
CA GLN A 29 -5.75 4.48 -3.35
C GLN A 29 -6.65 5.61 -2.81
N ALA A 30 -6.22 6.31 -1.75
CA ALA A 30 -6.97 7.41 -1.15
C ALA A 30 -7.18 8.57 -2.13
N LEU A 31 -6.22 8.82 -3.03
CA LEU A 31 -6.34 9.79 -4.12
C LEU A 31 -7.26 9.33 -5.26
N GLY A 32 -7.75 8.09 -5.25
CA GLY A 32 -8.45 7.48 -6.38
C GLY A 32 -7.59 7.34 -7.64
N ARG A 33 -6.26 7.37 -7.48
CA ARG A 33 -5.29 7.42 -8.58
C ARG A 33 -4.83 6.04 -9.02
N ALA A 34 -4.87 5.04 -8.15
CA ALA A 34 -4.56 3.66 -8.49
C ALA A 34 -5.63 2.71 -7.96
N ILE A 35 -5.79 1.58 -8.63
CA ILE A 35 -6.59 0.44 -8.17
C ILE A 35 -5.63 -0.59 -7.58
N ILE A 36 -5.85 -0.98 -6.33
CA ILE A 36 -5.03 -1.95 -5.61
C ILE A 36 -5.59 -3.36 -5.85
N VAL A 37 -4.75 -4.27 -6.34
CA VAL A 37 -5.13 -5.64 -6.69
C VAL A 37 -4.22 -6.61 -5.94
N GLY A 38 -4.79 -7.63 -5.30
CA GLY A 38 -4.03 -8.64 -4.57
C GLY A 38 -4.54 -8.87 -3.15
N GLU A 39 -3.63 -8.97 -2.19
CA GLU A 39 -3.94 -9.29 -0.79
C GLU A 39 -3.76 -8.08 0.13
N PRO A 40 -4.35 -8.09 1.34
CA PRO A 40 -4.01 -7.12 2.38
C PRO A 40 -2.52 -7.12 2.71
N THR A 41 -1.95 -5.92 2.89
CA THR A 41 -0.53 -5.74 3.21
C THR A 41 -0.23 -5.96 4.70
N GLY A 42 1.05 -5.95 5.10
CA GLY A 42 1.49 -6.37 6.43
C GLY A 42 1.17 -5.43 7.61
N GLY A 43 0.86 -4.15 7.36
CA GLY A 43 0.35 -3.21 8.36
C GLY A 43 1.39 -2.41 9.15
N GLY A 44 2.54 -2.06 8.56
CA GLY A 44 3.60 -1.28 9.20
C GLY A 44 3.57 0.20 8.82
N ALA A 45 2.75 1.00 9.50
CA ALA A 45 2.57 2.42 9.15
C ALA A 45 3.35 3.40 10.04
N HIS A 46 3.78 2.98 11.22
CA HIS A 46 4.47 3.84 12.18
C HIS A 46 5.99 3.65 12.08
N PRO A 47 6.74 4.68 11.68
CA PRO A 47 8.18 4.69 11.86
C PRO A 47 8.53 4.49 13.33
N TYR A 48 9.46 3.58 13.59
CA TYR A 48 9.98 3.31 14.92
C TYR A 48 11.49 3.45 14.93
N GLU A 49 12.02 3.76 16.10
CA GLU A 49 13.45 3.79 16.36
C GLU A 49 13.80 2.76 17.43
N ASN A 50 15.01 2.23 17.34
CA ASN A 50 15.56 1.36 18.37
C ASN A 50 16.30 2.22 19.39
N VAL A 51 15.77 2.30 20.61
CA VAL A 51 16.40 3.01 21.73
C VAL A 51 17.09 1.99 22.62
N LYS A 52 18.41 2.08 22.75
CA LYS A 52 19.16 1.24 23.70
C LYS A 52 18.81 1.64 25.13
N LEU A 53 18.35 0.69 25.93
CA LEU A 53 18.05 0.91 27.36
C LEU A 53 19.28 0.62 28.23
N ASP A 54 19.98 -0.47 27.95
CA ASP A 54 21.26 -0.84 28.55
C ASP A 54 22.05 -1.80 27.61
N GLU A 55 23.08 -2.48 28.12
CA GLU A 55 23.89 -3.43 27.35
C GLU A 55 23.12 -4.61 26.75
N HIS A 56 22.01 -5.04 27.37
CA HIS A 56 21.27 -6.25 27.03
C HIS A 56 19.87 -5.97 26.44
N TYR A 57 19.34 -4.75 26.59
CA TYR A 57 17.98 -4.42 26.16
C TYR A 57 17.88 -3.25 25.18
N VAL A 58 16.99 -3.40 24.19
CA VAL A 58 16.61 -2.39 23.21
C VAL A 58 15.09 -2.26 23.16
N LEU A 59 14.60 -1.03 23.17
CA LEU A 59 13.20 -0.69 23.00
C LEU A 59 12.93 -0.28 21.54
N GLY A 60 12.00 -0.97 20.87
CA GLY A 60 11.41 -0.50 19.62
C GLY A 60 10.33 0.54 19.90
N LEU A 61 10.68 1.82 19.79
CA LEU A 61 9.79 2.95 20.12
C LEU A 61 9.18 3.54 18.84
N PRO A 62 7.85 3.49 18.65
CA PRO A 62 7.19 4.27 17.61
C PRO A 62 7.37 5.76 17.89
N VAL A 63 8.07 6.48 17.02
CA VAL A 63 8.39 7.91 17.19
C VAL A 63 7.45 8.82 16.40
N SER A 64 6.72 8.26 15.44
CA SER A 64 5.80 9.04 14.63
C SER A 64 4.63 8.20 14.11
N ARG A 65 3.57 8.90 13.71
CA ARG A 65 2.37 8.31 13.13
C ARG A 65 2.12 8.90 11.76
N SER A 66 2.18 8.07 10.74
CA SER A 66 1.66 8.40 9.41
C SER A 66 0.15 8.63 9.53
N VAL A 67 -0.35 9.75 9.02
CA VAL A 67 -1.79 10.05 8.91
C VAL A 67 -2.03 10.56 7.49
N ASN A 68 -2.86 9.85 6.74
CA ASN A 68 -3.24 10.28 5.42
C ASN A 68 -4.24 11.45 5.51
N PRO A 69 -4.04 12.55 4.76
CA PRO A 69 -4.86 13.75 4.89
C PRO A 69 -6.28 13.60 4.31
N ILE A 70 -6.52 12.61 3.46
CA ILE A 70 -7.83 12.36 2.83
C ILE A 70 -8.68 11.48 3.75
N THR A 71 -8.11 10.39 4.26
CA THR A 71 -8.87 9.43 5.08
C THR A 71 -8.88 9.78 6.56
N GLY A 72 -7.98 10.66 7.02
CA GLY A 72 -7.75 10.97 8.44
C GLY A 72 -7.24 9.77 9.25
N ARG A 73 -6.82 8.70 8.58
CA ARG A 73 -6.42 7.41 9.17
C ARG A 73 -5.10 6.92 8.55
N ASN A 74 -4.71 5.69 8.87
CA ASN A 74 -3.55 5.02 8.28
C ASN A 74 -3.75 3.51 8.19
N TRP A 75 -2.73 2.78 7.72
CA TRP A 75 -2.75 1.34 7.51
C TRP A 75 -2.15 0.52 8.68
N GLN A 76 -1.88 1.14 9.83
CA GLN A 76 -1.24 0.45 10.96
C GLN A 76 -2.10 -0.72 11.44
N GLY A 77 -1.51 -1.92 11.51
CA GLY A 77 -2.16 -3.13 12.03
C GLY A 77 -3.25 -3.73 11.14
N THR A 78 -3.74 -2.99 10.14
CA THR A 78 -4.75 -3.49 9.18
C THR A 78 -4.18 -3.79 7.80
N GLY A 79 -3.05 -3.16 7.46
CA GLY A 79 -2.57 -3.08 6.08
C GLY A 79 -3.47 -2.21 5.21
N VAL A 80 -3.04 -2.03 3.97
CA VAL A 80 -3.82 -1.50 2.86
C VAL A 80 -4.73 -2.61 2.37
N ARG A 81 -6.04 -2.34 2.30
CA ARG A 81 -7.01 -3.30 1.77
C ARG A 81 -7.06 -3.15 0.24
N PRO A 82 -6.96 -4.24 -0.52
CA PRO A 82 -7.06 -4.17 -1.98
C PRO A 82 -8.48 -3.78 -2.40
N ASP A 83 -8.60 -3.01 -3.48
CA ASP A 83 -9.88 -2.75 -4.15
C ASP A 83 -10.41 -4.01 -4.83
N VAL A 84 -9.50 -4.84 -5.35
CA VAL A 84 -9.78 -6.14 -5.96
C VAL A 84 -9.00 -7.22 -5.22
N ALA A 85 -9.68 -7.90 -4.29
CA ALA A 85 -9.08 -8.94 -3.46
C ALA A 85 -8.91 -10.25 -4.26
N VAL A 86 -7.67 -10.67 -4.45
CA VAL A 86 -7.29 -11.95 -5.10
C VAL A 86 -5.99 -12.48 -4.48
N PRO A 87 -5.69 -13.78 -4.58
CA PRO A 87 -4.38 -14.29 -4.18
C PRO A 87 -3.25 -13.54 -4.91
N ALA A 88 -2.13 -13.31 -4.24
CA ALA A 88 -1.00 -12.54 -4.79
C ALA A 88 -0.54 -13.08 -6.15
N ASP A 89 -0.49 -14.41 -6.31
CA ASP A 89 -0.10 -15.09 -7.55
C ASP A 89 -1.03 -14.80 -8.74
N SER A 90 -2.29 -14.41 -8.46
CA SER A 90 -3.28 -14.05 -9.47
C SER A 90 -3.35 -12.53 -9.73
N ALA A 91 -2.71 -11.70 -8.89
CA ALA A 91 -2.86 -10.25 -8.92
C ALA A 91 -2.42 -9.65 -10.26
N TYR A 92 -1.29 -10.12 -10.82
CA TYR A 92 -0.80 -9.67 -12.12
C TYR A 92 -1.79 -9.94 -13.25
N THR A 93 -2.22 -11.20 -13.39
CA THR A 93 -3.15 -11.63 -14.44
C THR A 93 -4.46 -10.86 -14.39
N VAL A 94 -4.99 -10.66 -13.17
CA VAL A 94 -6.24 -9.92 -12.96
C VAL A 94 -6.06 -8.44 -13.29
N ALA A 95 -5.01 -7.79 -12.79
CA ALA A 95 -4.74 -6.38 -13.08
C ALA A 95 -4.51 -6.13 -14.57
N LEU A 96 -3.80 -7.02 -15.27
CA LEU A 96 -3.56 -6.91 -16.70
C LEU A 96 -4.87 -7.00 -17.50
N ARG A 97 -5.74 -7.96 -17.14
CA ARG A 97 -7.07 -8.07 -17.74
C ARG A 97 -7.88 -6.79 -17.54
N LEU A 98 -7.96 -6.28 -16.30
CA LEU A 98 -8.67 -5.03 -15.99
C LEU A 98 -8.09 -3.83 -16.76
N ALA A 99 -6.77 -3.78 -16.92
CA ALA A 99 -6.11 -2.75 -17.70
C ALA A 99 -6.52 -2.80 -19.18
N HIS A 100 -6.52 -3.98 -19.80
CA HIS A 100 -6.96 -4.15 -21.19
C HIS A 100 -8.43 -3.78 -21.37
N GLU A 101 -9.31 -4.26 -20.48
CA GLU A 101 -10.74 -3.89 -20.49
C GLU A 101 -10.91 -2.37 -20.39
N ARG A 102 -10.19 -1.70 -19.48
CA ARG A 102 -10.26 -0.24 -19.32
C ARG A 102 -9.75 0.53 -20.53
N LEU A 103 -8.77 0.00 -21.26
CA LEU A 103 -8.24 0.61 -22.47
C LEU A 103 -9.14 0.38 -23.68
N ALA A 104 -9.84 -0.76 -23.75
CA ALA A 104 -10.79 -1.05 -24.82
C ALA A 104 -12.10 -0.23 -24.72
N LEU A 105 -12.42 0.29 -23.53
CA LEU A 105 -13.55 1.21 -23.30
C LEU A 105 -13.26 2.67 -23.67
N LYS A 106 -12.05 2.99 -24.13
CA LYS A 106 -11.67 4.32 -24.63
C LYS A 106 -11.75 4.36 -26.14
#